data_AF-A0A183S780-F1
#
_entry.id   AF-A0A183S780-F1
#
_cell.length_a   1.000
_cell.length_b   1.000
_cell.length_c   1.000
_cell.angle_alpha   90.00
_cell.angle_beta   90.00
_cell.angle_gamma   90.00
#
_symmetry.space_group_name_H-M   'P 1'
#
loop_
_entity.id
_entity.type
_entity.pdbx_description
1 polymer ?
#
loop_
_entity_poly.entity_id
_entity_poly.type
_entity_poly.pdbx_seq_one_letter_code
_entity_poly.pdbx_strand_id
1 'polypeptide(L)'
;MDLFAESCAEFGLTISTAKTVVMHQPPPSAEYNAPQINVNGAQLKNVETFAYPGRTMSRNTRIDDEVAQRISKAYQAFSQLQTSMWNRHGIHLNTKLKMFKTVILSTLLYGA
;
A
#
# COMPACT_ATOMS: atom_id res chain seq x y z
N MET A 1 11.02 21.92 20.41
CA MET A 1 9.60 21.52 20.48
C MET A 1 9.24 20.79 19.20
N ASP A 2 8.29 19.86 19.28
CA ASP A 2 7.74 19.19 18.09
C ASP A 2 6.75 20.13 17.40
N LEU A 3 7.23 20.85 16.39
CA LEU A 3 6.46 21.83 15.63
C LEU A 3 5.23 21.19 14.96
N PHE A 4 5.29 19.89 14.65
CA PHE A 4 4.21 19.20 13.94
C PHE A 4 3.01 18.96 14.87
N ALA A 5 3.25 18.50 16.10
CA ALA A 5 2.19 18.37 17.09
C ALA A 5 1.60 19.72 17.51
N GLU A 6 2.43 20.76 17.63
CA GLU A 6 1.99 22.11 17.98
C GLU A 6 1.03 22.67 16.91
N SER A 7 1.42 22.61 15.63
CA SER A 7 0.55 23.04 14.54
C SER A 7 -0.74 22.21 14.46
N CYS A 8 -0.69 20.89 14.67
CA CYS A 8 -1.91 20.09 14.74
C CYS A 8 -2.83 20.53 15.89
N ALA A 9 -2.26 20.86 17.05
CA ALA A 9 -3.02 21.32 18.21
C ALA A 9 -3.70 22.68 17.99
N GLU A 10 -3.09 23.58 17.21
CA GLU A 10 -3.73 24.85 16.79
C GLU A 10 -5.05 24.62 16.03
N PHE A 11 -5.16 23.51 15.29
CA PHE A 11 -6.38 23.09 14.62
C PHE A 11 -7.27 22.15 15.46
N GLY A 12 -6.97 21.95 16.74
CA GLY A 12 -7.70 21.04 17.63
C GLY A 12 -7.48 19.55 17.31
N LEU A 13 -6.43 19.20 16.58
CA LEU A 13 -6.09 17.82 16.24
C LEU A 13 -4.98 17.29 17.15
N THR A 14 -5.03 16.00 17.46
CA THR A 14 -3.98 15.30 18.22
C THR A 14 -3.40 14.17 17.37
N ILE A 15 -2.08 14.16 17.22
CA ILE A 15 -1.38 13.11 16.48
C ILE A 15 -1.39 11.82 17.28
N SER A 16 -1.86 10.75 16.66
CA SER A 16 -1.74 9.41 17.24
C SER A 16 -0.33 8.85 16.98
N THR A 17 0.54 8.92 17.98
CA THR A 17 1.90 8.35 17.93
C THR A 17 1.88 6.84 17.73
N ALA A 18 0.83 6.14 18.18
CA ALA A 18 0.65 4.71 17.98
C ALA A 18 0.36 4.31 16.51
N LYS A 19 -0.31 5.19 15.74
CA LYS A 19 -0.63 4.94 14.31
C LYS A 19 0.38 5.56 13.35
N THR A 20 1.21 6.49 13.83
CA THR A 20 2.16 7.22 13.01
C THR A 20 3.49 6.48 12.97
N VAL A 21 3.99 6.22 11.77
CA VAL A 21 5.27 5.56 11.53
C VAL A 21 6.10 6.36 10.53
N VAL A 22 7.40 6.13 10.51
CA VAL A 22 8.34 6.85 9.66
C VAL A 22 8.97 5.88 8.67
N MET A 23 8.90 6.22 7.39
CA MET A 23 9.65 5.54 6.34
C MET A 23 10.69 6.51 5.78
N HIS A 24 11.97 6.16 5.92
CA HIS A 24 13.09 6.93 5.37
C HIS A 24 13.61 6.27 4.11
N GLN A 25 13.62 7.02 3.01
CA GLN A 25 14.07 6.59 1.68
C GLN A 25 15.33 7.39 1.30
N PRO A 26 16.53 6.88 1.63
CA PRO A 26 17.77 7.55 1.27
C PRO A 26 18.04 7.44 -0.26
N PRO A 27 18.90 8.31 -0.82
CA PRO A 27 19.37 8.16 -2.19
C PRO A 27 19.99 6.79 -2.44
N PRO A 28 19.97 6.28 -3.70
CA PRO A 28 20.70 5.08 -4.05
C PRO A 28 22.17 5.20 -3.62
N SER A 29 22.74 4.15 -3.01
CA SER A 29 24.11 4.07 -2.48
C SER A 29 24.45 4.91 -1.23
N ALA A 30 23.51 5.69 -0.68
CA ALA A 30 23.73 6.37 0.58
C ALA A 30 23.59 5.41 1.78
N GLU A 31 24.40 5.62 2.82
CA GLU A 31 24.26 4.88 4.07
C GLU A 31 22.89 5.10 4.71
N TYR A 32 22.27 4.01 5.16
CA TYR A 32 20.97 4.08 5.80
C TYR A 32 21.13 4.61 7.23
N ASN A 33 20.79 5.89 7.41
CA ASN A 33 20.67 6.51 8.71
C ASN A 33 19.19 6.57 9.12
N ALA A 34 18.84 5.87 10.20
CA ALA A 34 17.48 5.86 10.72
C ALA A 34 17.14 7.23 11.33
N PRO A 35 16.13 7.96 10.82
CA PRO A 35 15.77 9.24 11.41
C PRO A 35 15.20 9.02 12.81
N GLN A 36 15.50 9.96 13.71
CA GLN A 36 14.92 10.03 15.04
C GLN A 36 13.90 11.16 15.07
N ILE A 37 12.64 10.82 14.78
CA ILE A 37 11.53 11.77 14.80
C ILE A 37 10.74 11.53 16.08
N ASN A 38 10.65 12.58 16.91
CA ASN A 38 9.90 12.55 18.15
C ASN A 38 8.63 13.38 17.99
N VAL A 39 7.48 12.79 18.34
CA VAL A 39 6.19 13.47 18.39
C VAL A 39 5.63 13.40 19.80
N ASN A 40 5.26 14.54 20.37
CA ASN A 40 4.81 14.62 21.78
C ASN A 40 5.73 13.90 22.78
N GLY A 41 7.05 13.98 22.57
CA GLY A 41 8.06 13.31 23.41
C GLY A 41 8.19 11.80 23.18
N ALA A 42 7.41 11.19 22.29
CA ALA A 42 7.53 9.79 21.90
C ALA A 42 8.24 9.65 20.54
N GLN A 43 9.22 8.75 20.46
CA GLN A 43 9.90 8.45 19.20
C GLN A 43 8.98 7.62 18.30
N LEU A 44 8.83 8.05 17.04
CA LEU A 44 8.05 7.32 16.05
C LEU A 44 8.79 6.06 15.58
N LYS A 45 8.03 5.00 15.29
CA LYS A 45 8.58 3.74 14.78
C LYS A 45 9.02 3.88 13.33
N ASN A 46 10.26 3.50 13.04
CA ASN A 46 10.74 3.38 11.67
C ASN A 46 10.26 2.06 11.04
N VAL A 47 9.76 2.11 9.81
CA VAL A 47 9.26 0.94 9.06
C VAL A 47 9.97 0.78 7.73
N GLU A 48 10.08 -0.47 7.28
CA GLU A 48 10.65 -0.82 5.97
C GLU A 48 9.58 -0.84 4.88
N THR A 49 8.39 -1.28 5.24
CA THR A 49 7.21 -1.31 4.37
C THR A 49 6.11 -0.47 4.97
N PHE A 50 5.48 0.35 4.14
CA PHE A 50 4.40 1.23 4.53
C PHE A 50 3.17 0.93 3.67
N ALA A 51 2.13 0.39 4.29
CA ALA A 51 0.84 0.21 3.66
C ALA A 51 0.07 1.53 3.69
N TYR A 52 0.08 2.23 2.56
CA TYR A 52 -0.81 3.35 2.31
C TYR A 52 -2.04 2.83 1.53
N PRO A 53 -3.22 3.45 1.64
CA PRO A 53 -4.39 2.99 0.90
C PRO A 53 -4.09 2.71 -0.59
N GLY A 54 -4.29 1.47 -1.00
CA GLY A 54 -4.06 0.99 -2.38
C GLY A 54 -2.60 0.87 -2.82
N ARG A 55 -1.61 1.08 -1.93
CA ARG A 55 -0.17 0.94 -2.23
C ARG A 55 0.66 0.45 -1.04
N THR A 56 1.52 -0.53 -1.30
CA THR A 56 2.61 -0.85 -0.38
C THR A 56 3.86 -0.15 -0.86
N MET A 57 4.36 0.82 -0.10
CA MET A 57 5.64 1.46 -0.36
C MET A 57 6.75 0.73 0.38
N SER A 58 7.91 0.61 -0.25
CA SER A 58 9.11 0.03 0.35
C SER A 58 10.17 1.11 0.57
N ARG A 59 11.02 0.90 1.57
CA ARG A 59 12.22 1.69 1.83
C ARG A 59 13.12 1.79 0.60
N ASN A 60 13.25 0.70 -0.15
CA ASN A 60 14.22 0.57 -1.24
C ASN A 60 13.89 1.41 -2.49
N THR A 61 12.86 2.27 -2.44
CA THR A 61 12.32 3.12 -3.54
C THR A 61 11.95 2.37 -4.82
N ARG A 62 12.01 1.05 -4.82
CA ARG A 62 11.71 0.22 -5.98
C ARG A 62 10.23 -0.12 -5.99
N ILE A 63 9.64 -0.03 -7.17
CA ILE A 63 8.23 -0.38 -7.41
C ILE A 63 8.04 -1.90 -7.64
N ASP A 64 9.15 -2.63 -7.83
CA ASP A 64 9.14 -4.07 -8.18
C ASP A 64 8.31 -4.90 -7.19
N ASP A 65 8.52 -4.67 -5.89
CA ASP A 65 7.83 -5.40 -4.81
C ASP A 65 6.32 -5.12 -4.82
N GLU A 66 5.93 -3.87 -5.09
CA GLU A 66 4.52 -3.46 -5.18
C GLU A 66 3.84 -4.05 -6.42
N VAL A 67 4.52 -4.02 -7.57
CA VAL A 67 4.03 -4.62 -8.82
C VAL A 67 3.86 -6.13 -8.66
N ALA A 68 4.83 -6.81 -8.05
CA ALA A 68 4.73 -8.24 -7.75
C ALA A 68 3.53 -8.55 -6.85
N GLN A 69 3.28 -7.73 -5.83
CA GLN A 69 2.12 -7.88 -4.95
C GLN A 69 0.79 -7.70 -5.70
N ARG A 70 0.67 -6.67 -6.55
CA ARG A 70 -0.52 -6.43 -7.38
C ARG A 70 -0.80 -7.57 -8.35
N ILE A 71 0.25 -8.06 -9.00
CA ILE A 71 0.16 -9.23 -9.89
C ILE A 71 -0.35 -10.45 -9.11
N SER A 72 0.24 -10.73 -7.94
CA SER A 72 -0.20 -11.83 -7.07
C SER A 72 -1.67 -11.71 -6.68
N LYS A 73 -2.14 -10.52 -6.28
CA LYS A 73 -3.55 -10.27 -5.94
C LYS A 73 -4.48 -10.45 -7.14
N ALA A 74 -4.11 -9.95 -8.31
CA ALA A 74 -4.89 -10.12 -9.54
C ALA A 74 -5.02 -11.61 -9.90
N TYR A 75 -3.94 -12.39 -9.76
CA TYR A 75 -3.98 -13.84 -9.95
C TYR A 75 -4.88 -14.54 -8.93
N GLN A 76 -4.83 -14.14 -7.66
CA GLN A 76 -5.71 -14.69 -6.63
C GLN A 76 -7.18 -14.43 -6.94
N ALA A 77 -7.54 -13.20 -7.32
CA ALA A 77 -8.89 -12.85 -7.74
C ALA A 77 -9.34 -13.64 -8.96
N PHE A 78 -8.43 -13.87 -9.93
CA PHE A 78 -8.72 -14.70 -11.10
C PHE A 78 -8.99 -16.15 -10.69
N SER A 79 -8.14 -16.73 -9.82
CA SER A 79 -8.29 -18.10 -9.32
C SER A 79 -9.60 -18.31 -8.57
N GLN A 80 -10.00 -17.36 -7.72
CA GLN A 80 -11.26 -17.41 -6.98
C GLN A 80 -12.50 -17.49 -7.88
N LEU A 81 -12.43 -16.92 -9.09
CA LEU A 81 -13.53 -16.92 -10.07
C LEU A 81 -13.49 -18.10 -11.04
N GLN A 82 -12.54 -19.02 -10.89
CA GLN A 82 -12.32 -20.13 -11.82
C GLN A 82 -13.53 -21.07 -11.90
N THR A 83 -14.04 -21.53 -10.76
CA THR A 83 -15.17 -22.47 -10.70
C THR A 83 -16.52 -21.79 -10.88
N SER A 84 -16.67 -20.57 -10.34
CA SER A 84 -17.92 -19.82 -10.38
C SER A 84 -18.18 -19.17 -11.73
N MET A 85 -17.13 -18.87 -12.51
CA MET A 85 -17.28 -18.17 -13.77
C MET A 85 -16.46 -18.69 -14.93
N TRP A 86 -15.13 -18.80 -14.79
CA TRP A 86 -14.27 -19.08 -15.95
C TRP A 86 -14.57 -20.44 -16.58
N ASN A 87 -14.81 -21.47 -15.76
CA ASN A 87 -15.12 -22.83 -16.20
C ASN A 87 -16.61 -23.05 -16.51
N ARG A 88 -17.48 -22.06 -16.28
CA ARG A 88 -18.91 -22.20 -16.57
C ARG A 88 -19.18 -22.00 -18.06
N HIS A 89 -19.77 -23.02 -18.69
CA HIS A 89 -20.12 -23.01 -20.10
C HIS A 89 -21.34 -22.13 -20.41
N GLY A 90 -22.25 -21.96 -19.45
CA GLY A 90 -23.44 -21.10 -19.60
C GLY A 90 -23.16 -19.59 -19.54
N ILE A 91 -21.92 -19.17 -19.30
CA ILE A 91 -21.55 -17.75 -19.25
C ILE A 91 -20.91 -17.36 -20.57
N HIS A 92 -21.51 -16.37 -21.24
CA HIS A 92 -21.03 -15.86 -22.51
C HIS A 92 -19.64 -15.20 -22.38
N LEU A 93 -18.82 -15.34 -23.42
CA LEU A 93 -17.45 -14.81 -23.45
C LEU A 93 -17.41 -13.29 -23.19
N ASN A 94 -18.34 -12.53 -23.76
CA ASN A 94 -18.42 -11.08 -23.52
C ASN A 94 -18.60 -10.73 -22.04
N THR A 95 -19.36 -11.52 -21.29
CA THR A 95 -19.54 -11.32 -19.85
C THR A 95 -18.26 -11.65 -19.08
N LYS A 96 -17.57 -12.73 -19.47
CA LYS A 96 -16.26 -13.08 -18.88
C LYS A 96 -15.22 -11.98 -19.10
N LEU A 97 -15.18 -11.40 -20.30
CA LEU A 97 -14.28 -10.28 -20.62
C LEU A 97 -14.61 -9.02 -19.83
N LYS A 98 -15.89 -8.68 -19.66
CA LYS A 98 -16.31 -7.54 -18.81
C LYS A 98 -15.84 -7.75 -17.38
N MET A 99 -16.06 -8.93 -16.82
CA MET A 99 -15.64 -9.24 -15.46
C MET A 99 -14.12 -9.25 -15.28
N PHE A 100 -13.36 -9.73 -16.28
CA PHE A 100 -11.91 -9.62 -16.26
C PHE A 100 -11.46 -8.15 -16.15
N LYS A 101 -12.03 -7.25 -16.97
CA LYS A 101 -11.72 -5.82 -16.91
C LYS A 101 -12.16 -5.17 -15.59
N THR A 102 -13.33 -5.55 -15.06
CA THR A 102 -13.89 -4.93 -13.86
C THR A 102 -13.22 -5.39 -12.57
N VAL A 103 -12.77 -6.65 -12.49
CA VAL A 103 -12.27 -7.25 -11.25
C VAL A 103 -10.76 -7.47 -11.31
N ILE A 104 -10.26 -8.10 -12.38
CA ILE A 104 -8.85 -8.51 -12.44
C ILE A 104 -7.97 -7.32 -12.82
N LEU A 105 -8.34 -6.60 -13.87
CA LEU A 105 -7.58 -5.44 -14.33
C LEU A 105 -7.63 -4.30 -13.30
N SER A 106 -8.77 -4.03 -12.67
CA SER A 106 -8.86 -3.03 -11.60
C SER A 106 -7.98 -3.40 -10.39
N THR A 107 -7.94 -4.68 -10.00
CA THR A 107 -7.04 -5.17 -8.94
C THR A 107 -5.58 -5.00 -9.34
N LEU A 108 -5.22 -5.28 -10.58
CA LEU A 108 -3.85 -5.09 -11.06
C LEU A 108 -3.44 -3.61 -11.09
N LEU A 109 -4.35 -2.71 -11.47
CA LEU A 109 -4.05 -1.29 -11.63
C LEU A 109 -4.13 -0.49 -10.33
N TYR A 110 -4.96 -0.92 -9.37
CA TYR A 110 -5.27 -0.16 -8.16
C TYR A 110 -5.20 -0.99 -6.85
N GLY A 111 -5.34 -2.31 -6.93
CA GLY A 111 -5.42 -3.19 -5.77
C GLY A 111 -4.06 -3.57 -5.20
N ALA A 112 -3.54 -2.76 -4.27
CA ALA A 112 -2.59 -3.21 -3.25
C ALA A 112 -3.23 -3.28 -1.87
#